data_AF-A0A940VLI4-F1
#
_entry.id   AF-A0A940VLI4-F1
#
_cell.length_a   1.000
_cell.length_b   1.000
_cell.length_c   1.000
_cell.angle_alpha   90.00
_cell.angle_beta   90.00
_cell.angle_gamma   90.00
#
_symmetry.space_group_name_H-M   'P 1'
#
loop_
_entity.id
_entity.type
_entity.pdbx_description
1 polymer ?
#
loop_
_entity_poly.entity_id
_entity_poly.type
_entity_poly.pdbx_seq_one_letter_code
_entity_poly.pdbx_strand_id
1 'polypeptide(L)' 'MFNFSMPELVLILVIALVVFGPGKLPEVGKAVGKGLNEFRRAMSDKEEQVNITPKTPESRNIQNTTEVKKSQE' A
#
# COMPACT_ATOMS: atom_id res chain seq x y z
N MET A 1 1.33 -35.94 -4.06
CA MET A 1 1.83 -34.54 -3.96
C MET A 1 0.64 -33.68 -3.59
N PHE A 2 0.68 -32.96 -2.47
CA PHE A 2 -0.44 -32.16 -1.99
C PHE A 2 -0.61 -30.94 -2.90
N ASN A 3 -1.63 -30.98 -3.75
CA ASN A 3 -2.01 -29.85 -4.58
C ASN A 3 -2.85 -28.92 -3.69
N PHE A 4 -2.16 -28.07 -2.93
CA PHE A 4 -2.76 -27.06 -2.07
C PHE A 4 -3.58 -26.10 -2.94
N SER A 5 -4.82 -26.50 -3.17
CA SER A 5 -5.73 -25.81 -4.07
C SER A 5 -6.53 -24.81 -3.26
N MET A 6 -7.05 -23.77 -3.91
CA MET A 6 -7.88 -22.76 -3.24
C MET A 6 -8.95 -23.33 -2.28
N PRO A 7 -9.63 -24.46 -2.57
CA PRO A 7 -10.60 -25.04 -1.63
C PRO A 7 -10.01 -25.44 -0.26
N GLU A 8 -8.78 -25.95 -0.25
CA GLU A 8 -8.12 -26.42 0.98
C GLU A 8 -7.68 -25.23 1.86
N LEU A 9 -7.19 -24.15 1.24
CA LEU A 9 -6.94 -22.88 1.94
C LEU A 9 -8.22 -22.29 2.53
N VAL A 10 -9.32 -22.31 1.77
CA VAL A 10 -10.62 -21.80 2.24
C VAL A 10 -11.12 -22.62 3.43
N LEU A 11 -11.00 -23.94 3.41
CA LEU A 11 -11.41 -24.79 4.54
C LEU A 11 -10.63 -24.46 5.82
N ILE A 12 -9.31 -24.29 5.72
CA ILE A 12 -8.46 -23.91 6.85
C ILE A 12 -8.82 -22.49 7.32
N LEU A 13 -9.07 -21.56 6.40
CA LEU A 13 -9.48 -20.20 6.72
C LEU A 13 -10.80 -20.19 7.50
N VAL A 14 -11.77 -21.02 7.13
CA VAL A 14 -13.05 -21.16 7.86
C VAL A 14 -12.81 -21.66 9.29
N ILE A 15 -11.96 -22.67 9.49
CA ILE A 15 -11.63 -23.16 10.84
C ILE A 15 -10.94 -22.04 11.65
N ALA A 16 -9.98 -21.34 11.05
CA ALA A 16 -9.30 -20.21 11.70
C ALA A 16 -10.29 -19.08 12.03
N LEU A 17 -11.26 -18.81 11.17
CA LEU A 17 -12.33 -17.84 11.39
C LEU A 17 -13.26 -18.24 12.53
N VAL A 18 -13.51 -19.53 12.76
CA VAL A 18 -14.29 -20.00 13.91
C VAL A 18 -13.52 -19.81 15.22
N VAL A 19 -12.21 -20.07 15.21
CA VAL A 19 -11.35 -19.93 16.41
C VAL A 19 -11.08 -18.46 16.75
N PHE A 20 -10.69 -17.66 15.76
CA PHE A 20 -10.28 -16.27 15.96
C PHE A 20 -11.42 -15.26 15.73
N GLY A 21 -12.45 -15.63 14.99
CA GLY A 21 -13.55 -14.74 14.59
C GLY A 21 -13.27 -13.95 13.30
N PRO A 22 -14.29 -13.68 12.46
CA PRO A 22 -14.14 -12.89 11.23
C PRO A 22 -13.74 -11.44 11.46
N GLY A 23 -13.99 -10.89 12.65
CA GLY A 23 -13.60 -9.53 13.00
C GLY A 23 -12.10 -9.38 13.30
N LYS A 24 -11.41 -10.45 13.71
CA LYS A 24 -10.00 -10.38 14.12
C LYS A 24 -9.01 -10.45 12.97
N LEU A 25 -9.33 -11.17 11.91
CA LEU A 25 -8.52 -11.19 10.67
C LEU A 25 -8.28 -9.80 10.05
N PRO A 26 -9.30 -8.93 9.84
CA PRO A 26 -9.07 -7.60 9.30
C PRO A 26 -8.34 -6.68 10.29
N GLU A 27 -8.53 -6.87 11.60
CA GLU A 27 -7.82 -6.12 12.64
C GLU A 27 -6.31 -6.44 12.61
N VAL A 28 -5.96 -7.73 12.60
CA VAL A 28 -4.57 -8.21 12.46
C VAL A 28 -3.98 -7.80 11.10
N GLY A 29 -4.74 -7.95 10.02
CA GLY A 29 -4.32 -7.53 8.68
C GLY A 29 -4.03 -6.03 8.58
N LYS A 30 -4.81 -5.18 9.25
CA LYS A 30 -4.54 -3.73 9.33
C LYS A 30 -3.25 -3.44 10.10
N ALA A 31 -3.00 -4.12 11.21
CA ALA A 31 -1.78 -3.94 12.00
C ALA A 31 -0.53 -4.38 11.21
N VAL A 32 -0.57 -5.58 10.63
CA VAL A 32 0.52 -6.12 9.81
C VAL A 32 0.72 -5.28 8.54
N GLY A 33 -0.37 -4.86 7.89
CA GLY A 33 -0.32 -4.05 6.68
C GLY A 33 0.33 -2.68 6.90
N LYS A 34 0.07 -2.03 8.04
CA LYS A 34 0.75 -0.78 8.42
C LYS A 34 2.25 -1.00 8.61
N GLY A 35 2.63 -2.02 9.38
CA GLY A 35 4.04 -2.36 9.61
C GLY A 35 4.76 -2.74 8.31
N LEU A 36 4.13 -3.51 7.43
CA LEU A 36 4.70 -3.85 6.13
C LEU A 36 4.83 -2.61 5.23
N ASN A 37 3.87 -1.69 5.25
CA ASN A 37 3.95 -0.46 4.47
C ASN A 37 5.10 0.45 4.93
N GLU A 38 5.28 0.59 6.24
CA GLU A 38 6.38 1.33 6.84
C GLU A 38 7.73 0.65 6.55
N PHE A 39 7.78 -0.68 6.64
CA PHE A 39 8.95 -1.47 6.30
C PHE A 39 9.34 -1.33 4.82
N ARG A 40 8.35 -1.38 3.91
CA ARG A 40 8.55 -1.17 2.48
C ARG A 40 9.07 0.23 2.17
N ARG A 41 8.55 1.26 2.83
CA ARG A 41 9.04 2.65 2.68
C ARG A 41 10.48 2.77 3.16
N ALA A 42 10.77 2.29 4.36
CA ALA A 42 12.13 2.31 4.92
C ALA A 42 13.14 1.52 4.06
N MET A 43 12.73 0.40 3.46
CA MET A 43 13.54 -0.33 2.48
C MET A 43 13.75 0.47 1.20
N SER A 44 12.70 1.05 0.64
CA SER A 44 12.77 1.83 -0.60
C SER A 44 13.64 3.08 -0.44
N ASP A 45 13.53 3.80 0.69
CA ASP A 45 14.39 4.95 1.00
C ASP A 45 15.86 4.55 1.20
N LYS A 46 16.12 3.33 1.69
CA LYS A 46 17.47 2.80 1.85
C LYS A 46 18.09 2.35 0.52
N GLU A 47 17.29 1.81 -0.40
CA GLU A 47 17.72 1.48 -1.76
C GLU A 47 17.94 2.75 -2.61
N GLU A 48 17.12 3.79 -2.42
CA GLU A 48 17.26 5.07 -3.13
C GLU A 48 18.51 5.84 -2.68
N GLN A 49 18.96 5.69 -1.43
CA GLN A 49 20.24 6.26 -0.98
C GLN A 49 21.48 5.58 -1.61
N VAL A 50 21.33 4.42 -2.25
CA VAL A 50 22.40 3.72 -2.99
C VAL A 50 22.37 4.05 -4.49
N ASN A 51 21.28 4.63 -5.02
CA ASN A 51 21.20 5.13 -6.39
C ASN A 51 20.63 6.55 -6.41
N ILE A 52 21.52 7.54 -6.55
CA ILE A 52 21.20 8.93 -6.88
C ILE A 52 20.28 9.03 -8.10
N THR A 53 18.97 8.95 -7.91
CA THR A 53 17.95 9.43 -8.86
C THR A 53 16.71 9.83 -8.05
N PRO A 54 16.46 11.13 -7.87
CA PRO A 54 15.31 11.61 -7.10
C PRO A 54 14.02 11.29 -7.87
N LYS A 55 13.15 10.47 -7.28
CA LYS A 55 11.78 10.34 -7.78
C LYS A 55 10.92 11.46 -7.19
N THR A 56 10.75 12.47 -8.03
CA THR A 56 9.82 13.58 -7.96
C THR A 56 8.53 13.28 -7.16
N PRO A 57 8.17 14.12 -6.18
CA PRO A 57 6.83 14.12 -5.61
C PRO A 57 5.84 14.72 -6.63
N GLU A 58 5.25 13.87 -7.48
CA GLU A 58 4.11 14.23 -8.31
C GLU A 58 2.83 14.19 -7.46
N SER A 59 2.57 15.27 -6.71
CA SER A 59 1.20 15.76 -6.45
C SER A 59 1.27 17.13 -5.75
N ARG A 60 1.47 18.19 -6.54
CA ARG A 60 1.11 19.56 -6.13
C ARG A 60 0.36 20.24 -7.27
N ASN A 61 -0.97 20.17 -7.13
CA ASN A 61 -1.93 21.23 -7.40
C ASN A 61 -1.97 21.80 -8.85
N ILE A 62 -2.90 21.27 -9.64
CA ILE A 62 -3.46 21.90 -10.83
C ILE A 62 -4.66 22.76 -10.39
N GLN A 63 -4.56 24.08 -10.21
CA GLN A 63 -5.75 24.96 -10.37
C GLN A 63 -5.51 26.48 -10.59
N ASN A 64 -4.35 27.10 -10.39
CA ASN A 64 -4.37 28.56 -10.09
C ASN A 64 -3.74 29.53 -11.10
N THR A 65 -3.39 29.14 -12.33
CA THR A 65 -2.69 30.05 -13.27
C THR A 65 -3.30 30.03 -14.66
N THR A 66 -4.50 30.60 -14.83
CA THR A 66 -5.02 30.96 -16.16
C THR A 66 -5.88 32.23 -16.15
N GLU A 67 -5.51 33.24 -15.35
CA GLU A 67 -6.16 34.56 -15.40
C GLU A 67 -5.24 35.76 -15.72
N VAL A 68 -3.93 35.57 -15.89
CA VAL A 68 -3.02 36.72 -16.12
C VAL A 68 -2.36 36.66 -17.50
N LYS A 69 -3.15 36.80 -18.58
CA LYS A 69 -2.62 37.28 -19.87
C LYS A 69 -3.68 37.92 -20.78
N LYS A 70 -4.51 38.81 -20.22
CA LYS A 70 -5.41 39.71 -20.97
C LYS A 70 -5.12 41.19 -20.67
N SER A 71 -3.84 41.59 -20.69
CA SER A 71 -3.47 42.99 -20.44
C SER A 71 -2.27 43.47 -21.27
N GLN A 72 -2.03 42.86 -22.44
CA GLN A 72 -1.10 43.41 -23.42
C GLN A 72 -1.79 43.36 -24.79
N GLU A 73 -2.81 44.20 -24.93
CA GLU A 73 -3.27 44.78 -26.20
C GLU A 73 -3.35 46.30 -25.97
#